data_AF-A0A3B0ZP19-F1
#
_entry.id   AF-A0A3B0ZP19-F1
#
_cell.length_a   1.000
_cell.length_b   1.000
_cell.length_c   1.000
_cell.angle_alpha   90.00
_cell.angle_beta   90.00
_cell.angle_gamma   90.00
#
_symmetry.space_group_name_H-M   'P 1'
#
loop_
_entity.id
_entity.type
_entity.pdbx_description
1 polymer ?
#
loop_
_entity_poly.entity_id
_entity_poly.type
_entity_poly.pdbx_seq_one_letter_code
_entity_poly.pdbx_strand_id
1 'polypeptide(L)'
;MKTSLTAFIISLLAWPASSFAFDTERGEELHDSHCTNCHAAIYGNKGNEIYTRENRKIGSLTELQAQLKRCKNSLGTNWPEDQMLDVQHYLNSNFYHFKE
;
A
#
# COMPACT_ATOMS: atom_id res chain seq x y z
N MET A 1 8.86 13.52 -60.24
CA MET A 1 9.08 12.72 -59.02
C MET A 1 7.85 12.91 -58.15
N LYS A 2 7.08 11.85 -57.90
CA LYS A 2 5.74 11.91 -57.28
C LYS A 2 5.92 11.69 -55.78
N THR A 3 5.66 12.70 -54.96
CA THR A 3 5.70 12.58 -53.50
C THR A 3 4.37 12.00 -53.01
N SER A 4 4.37 10.75 -52.57
CA SER A 4 3.22 10.17 -51.85
C SER A 4 3.30 10.59 -50.38
N LEU A 5 2.35 11.42 -49.93
CA LEU A 5 2.07 11.61 -48.51
C LEU A 5 1.27 10.40 -48.01
N THR A 6 1.90 9.55 -47.21
CA THR A 6 1.21 8.54 -46.39
C THR A 6 0.81 9.19 -45.06
N ALA A 7 -0.49 9.41 -44.87
CA ALA A 7 -1.05 9.86 -43.60
C ALA A 7 -1.06 8.69 -42.60
N PHE A 8 -0.34 8.84 -41.48
CA PHE A 8 -0.29 7.86 -40.40
C PHE A 8 -1.47 8.13 -39.45
N ILE A 9 -2.48 7.26 -39.47
CA ILE A 9 -3.61 7.31 -38.53
C ILE A 9 -3.11 6.77 -37.19
N ILE A 10 -2.93 7.65 -36.22
CA ILE A 10 -2.63 7.29 -34.83
C ILE A 10 -3.94 6.82 -34.18
N SER A 11 -4.09 5.50 -34.03
CA SER A 11 -5.20 4.90 -33.27
C SER A 11 -4.89 5.03 -31.77
N LEU A 12 -5.67 5.85 -31.05
CA LEU A 12 -5.64 5.91 -29.58
C LEU A 12 -6.23 4.62 -29.02
N LEU A 13 -5.38 3.67 -28.65
CA LEU A 13 -5.78 2.56 -27.78
C LEU A 13 -5.98 3.10 -26.37
N ALA A 14 -7.24 3.30 -25.97
CA ALA A 14 -7.58 3.53 -24.58
C ALA A 14 -7.34 2.21 -23.80
N TRP A 15 -6.23 2.13 -23.07
CA TRP A 15 -6.03 1.03 -22.13
C TRP A 15 -7.04 1.16 -20.99
N PRO A 16 -7.80 0.10 -20.65
CA PRO A 16 -8.59 0.12 -19.44
C PRO A 16 -7.64 0.23 -18.25
N ALA A 17 -7.80 1.30 -17.46
CA ALA A 17 -7.19 1.37 -16.15
C ALA A 17 -7.76 0.22 -15.32
N SER A 18 -6.93 -0.77 -15.00
CA SER A 18 -7.33 -1.86 -14.12
C SER A 18 -7.51 -1.27 -12.73
N SER A 19 -8.76 -1.16 -12.28
CA SER A 19 -9.07 -0.83 -10.89
C SER A 19 -8.89 -2.11 -10.09
N PHE A 20 -7.75 -2.23 -9.39
CA PHE A 20 -7.57 -3.28 -8.41
C PHE A 20 -8.36 -2.93 -7.17
N ALA A 21 -9.31 -3.79 -6.80
CA ALA A 21 -9.95 -3.72 -5.49
C ALA A 21 -8.94 -4.15 -4.42
N PHE A 22 -8.96 -3.48 -3.26
CA PHE A 22 -8.13 -3.89 -2.13
C PHE A 22 -8.56 -5.25 -1.60
N ASP A 23 -7.58 -6.10 -1.31
CA ASP A 23 -7.77 -7.41 -0.70
C ASP A 23 -7.44 -7.30 0.79
N THR A 24 -8.47 -7.08 1.61
CA THR A 24 -8.30 -6.86 3.05
C THR A 24 -7.74 -8.08 3.77
N GLU A 25 -8.11 -9.30 3.34
CA GLU A 25 -7.65 -10.56 3.93
C GLU A 25 -6.15 -10.74 3.68
N ARG A 26 -5.70 -10.54 2.43
CA ARG A 26 -4.27 -10.52 2.11
C ARG A 26 -3.53 -9.44 2.89
N GLY A 27 -4.12 -8.26 3.05
CA GLY A 27 -3.56 -7.18 3.86
C GLY A 27 -3.33 -7.57 5.32
N GLU A 28 -4.29 -8.28 5.93
CA GLU A 28 -4.18 -8.82 7.28
C GLU A 28 -3.08 -9.87 7.39
N GLU A 29 -3.06 -10.87 6.50
CA GLU A 29 -2.06 -11.94 6.51
C GLU A 29 -0.63 -11.40 6.41
N LEU A 30 -0.42 -10.45 5.49
CA LEU A 30 0.87 -9.79 5.29
C LEU A 30 1.28 -8.94 6.50
N HIS A 31 0.33 -8.20 7.07
CA HIS A 31 0.55 -7.45 8.30
C HIS A 31 0.98 -8.36 9.45
N ASP A 32 0.24 -9.44 9.70
CA ASP A 32 0.48 -10.36 10.80
C ASP A 32 1.82 -11.07 10.65
N SER A 33 2.15 -11.46 9.42
CA SER A 33 3.39 -12.17 9.12
C SER A 33 4.65 -11.31 9.23
N HIS A 34 4.56 -9.99 8.99
CA HIS A 34 5.75 -9.15 8.79
C HIS A 34 5.85 -7.93 9.70
N CYS A 35 4.74 -7.36 10.16
CA CYS A 35 4.75 -6.14 10.98
C CYS A 35 4.75 -6.44 12.48
N THR A 36 3.97 -7.45 12.90
CA THR A 36 3.68 -7.69 14.33
C THR A 36 4.91 -8.08 15.14
N ASN A 37 5.86 -8.84 14.58
CA ASN A 37 7.06 -9.31 15.29
C ASN A 37 7.90 -8.15 15.85
N CYS A 38 8.24 -7.18 14.99
CA CYS A 38 9.02 -6.01 15.42
C CYS A 38 8.20 -5.11 16.35
N HIS A 39 6.91 -4.93 16.08
CA HIS A 39 6.08 -4.10 16.94
C HIS A 39 5.89 -4.71 18.33
N ALA A 40 5.69 -6.02 18.43
CA ALA A 40 5.56 -6.72 19.70
C ALA A 40 6.86 -6.66 20.51
N ALA A 41 8.01 -6.79 19.84
CA ALA A 41 9.31 -6.66 20.49
C ALA A 41 9.55 -5.25 21.10
N ILE A 42 8.98 -4.20 20.50
CA ILE A 42 9.20 -2.81 20.94
C ILE A 42 8.10 -2.35 21.91
N TYR A 43 6.85 -2.79 21.72
CA TYR A 43 5.68 -2.26 22.42
C TYR A 43 4.95 -3.29 23.29
N GLY A 44 5.44 -4.54 23.40
CA GLY A 44 4.90 -5.58 24.28
C GLY A 44 4.02 -6.61 23.56
N ASN A 45 3.34 -7.47 24.32
CA ASN A 45 2.67 -8.68 23.81
C ASN A 45 1.59 -8.45 22.75
N LYS A 46 1.18 -7.20 22.49
CA LYS A 46 0.21 -6.85 21.45
C LYS A 46 0.83 -5.82 20.50
N GLY A 47 1.42 -6.30 19.41
CA GLY A 47 2.09 -5.46 18.40
C GLY A 47 1.20 -4.43 17.69
N ASN A 48 -0.11 -4.43 17.94
CA ASN A 48 -1.05 -3.44 17.41
C ASN A 48 -1.16 -2.16 18.26
N GLU A 49 -0.65 -2.13 19.50
CA GLU A 49 -0.71 -0.95 20.38
C GLU A 49 -0.04 0.29 19.76
N ILE A 50 0.96 0.08 18.87
CA ILE A 50 1.62 1.17 18.14
C ILE A 50 0.66 1.98 17.26
N TYR A 51 -0.43 1.38 16.77
CA TYR A 51 -1.41 2.03 15.89
C TYR A 51 -2.47 2.86 16.62
N THR A 52 -2.64 2.64 17.93
CA THR A 52 -3.71 3.23 18.73
C THR A 52 -3.21 4.08 19.90
N ARG A 53 -1.90 4.08 20.18
CA ARG A 53 -1.30 4.89 21.24
C ARG A 53 -1.57 6.40 21.10
N GLU A 54 -1.65 7.09 22.23
CA GLU A 54 -1.99 8.53 22.31
C GLU A 54 -1.07 9.42 21.46
N ASN A 55 0.25 9.18 21.49
CA ASN A 55 1.23 9.93 20.70
C ASN A 55 1.49 9.29 19.32
N ARG A 56 0.43 8.89 18.62
CA ARG A 56 0.50 8.32 17.27
C ARG A 56 1.09 9.33 16.30
N LYS A 57 2.06 8.89 15.49
CA LYS A 57 2.79 9.76 14.55
C LYS A 57 2.21 9.82 13.15
N ILE A 58 1.42 8.82 12.79
CA ILE A 58 0.78 8.74 11.47
C ILE A 58 -0.59 9.40 11.57
N GLY A 59 -0.79 10.45 10.78
CA GLY A 59 -2.00 11.29 10.74
C GLY A 59 -2.70 11.32 9.39
N SER A 60 -2.21 10.61 8.37
CA SER A 60 -2.86 10.50 7.07
C SER A 60 -2.54 9.19 6.34
N LEU A 61 -3.32 8.87 5.29
CA LEU A 61 -3.04 7.75 4.40
C LEU A 61 -1.67 7.85 3.73
N THR A 62 -1.30 9.04 3.27
CA THR A 62 0.01 9.27 2.64
C THR A 62 1.16 8.99 3.60
N GLU A 63 1.03 9.41 4.86
CA GLU A 63 2.02 9.11 5.90
C GLU A 63 2.07 7.63 6.25
N LEU A 64 0.90 6.95 6.30
CA LEU A 64 0.81 5.51 6.51
C LEU A 64 1.50 4.74 5.39
N GLN A 65 1.22 5.08 4.14
CA GLN A 65 1.87 4.49 2.97
C GLN A 65 3.39 4.69 3.01
N ALA A 66 3.85 5.90 3.37
CA ALA A 66 5.27 6.18 3.52
C ALA A 66 5.92 5.36 4.64
N GLN A 67 5.19 5.14 5.76
CA GLN A 67 5.64 4.27 6.84
C GLN A 67 5.73 2.81 6.39
N LEU A 68 4.74 2.30 5.66
CA LEU A 68 4.75 0.94 5.12
C LEU A 68 5.90 0.72 4.13
N LYS A 69 6.20 1.69 3.27
CA LYS A 69 7.41 1.67 2.41
C LYS A 69 8.69 1.51 3.23
N ARG A 70 8.81 2.25 4.34
CA ARG A 70 9.97 2.11 5.26
C ARG A 70 10.01 0.72 5.89
N CYS A 71 8.90 0.23 6.44
CA CYS A 71 8.83 -1.09 7.06
C CYS A 71 9.21 -2.21 6.08
N LYS A 72 8.62 -2.20 4.88
CA LYS A 72 8.93 -3.11 3.77
C LYS A 72 10.43 -3.12 3.45
N ASN A 73 11.04 -1.93 3.32
CA ASN A 73 12.45 -1.81 3.00
C ASN A 73 13.35 -2.32 4.15
N SER A 74 13.01 -2.00 5.40
CA SER A 74 13.74 -2.50 6.58
C SER A 74 13.66 -4.02 6.73
N LEU A 75 12.53 -4.63 6.34
CA LEU A 75 12.33 -6.08 6.34
C LEU A 75 12.87 -6.77 5.08
N GLY A 76 13.29 -6.00 4.07
CA GLY A 76 13.77 -6.53 2.79
C GLY A 76 12.71 -7.29 1.99
N THR A 77 11.42 -6.96 2.16
CA THR A 77 10.35 -7.69 1.47
C THR A 77 10.22 -7.21 0.02
N ASN A 78 9.92 -8.15 -0.86
CA ASN A 78 9.72 -7.91 -2.29
C ASN A 78 8.24 -7.68 -2.65
N TRP A 79 7.42 -7.22 -1.70
CA TRP A 79 6.01 -6.96 -1.97
C TRP A 79 5.84 -6.01 -3.16
N PRO A 80 5.00 -6.35 -4.15
CA PRO A 80 4.52 -5.37 -5.12
C PRO A 80 3.68 -4.27 -4.43
N GLU A 81 3.40 -3.19 -5.17
CA GLU A 81 2.72 -2.03 -4.61
C GLU A 81 1.29 -2.33 -4.16
N ASP A 82 0.56 -3.16 -4.91
CA ASP A 82 -0.79 -3.62 -4.56
C ASP A 82 -0.83 -4.32 -3.20
N GLN A 83 0.09 -5.25 -2.93
CA GLN A 83 0.19 -5.93 -1.63
C GLN A 83 0.44 -4.95 -0.47
N MET A 84 1.28 -3.94 -0.69
CA MET A 84 1.50 -2.90 0.32
C MET A 84 0.24 -2.04 0.53
N LEU A 85 -0.50 -1.76 -0.55
CA LEU A 85 -1.76 -1.01 -0.47
C LEU A 85 -2.85 -1.83 0.22
N ASP A 86 -2.87 -3.15 0.09
CA ASP A 86 -3.77 -4.01 0.87
C ASP A 86 -3.50 -3.91 2.37
N VAL A 87 -2.22 -3.94 2.77
CA VAL A 87 -1.81 -3.75 4.17
C VAL A 87 -2.22 -2.34 4.65
N GLN A 88 -2.04 -1.32 3.81
CA GLN A 88 -2.49 0.03 4.12
C GLN A 88 -3.99 0.08 4.34
N HIS A 89 -4.78 -0.56 3.46
CA HIS A 89 -6.22 -0.59 3.55
C HIS A 89 -6.70 -1.37 4.78
N TYR A 90 -6.10 -2.52 5.08
CA TYR A 90 -6.35 -3.27 6.32
C TYR A 90 -6.10 -2.40 7.56
N LEU A 91 -4.93 -1.77 7.63
CA LEU A 91 -4.57 -0.92 8.76
C LEU A 91 -5.51 0.29 8.89
N ASN A 92 -5.88 0.89 7.75
CA ASN A 92 -6.77 2.03 7.73
C ASN A 92 -8.17 1.64 8.21
N SER A 93 -8.71 0.54 7.71
CA SER A 93 -10.05 0.06 8.06
C SER A 93 -10.17 -0.37 9.52
N ASN A 94 -9.11 -0.89 10.13
CA ASN A 94 -9.14 -1.45 11.48
C ASN A 94 -8.62 -0.52 12.59
N PHE A 95 -7.74 0.45 12.27
CA PHE A 95 -7.07 1.25 13.30
C PHE A 95 -7.08 2.77 13.05
N TYR A 96 -6.91 3.21 11.80
CA TYR A 96 -6.68 4.64 11.52
C TYR A 96 -7.94 5.40 11.12
N HIS A 97 -8.80 4.80 10.30
CA HIS A 97 -10.04 5.37 9.78
C HIS A 97 -9.85 6.73 9.08
N PHE A 98 -8.74 6.89 8.37
CA PHE A 98 -8.54 8.04 7.49
C PHE A 98 -9.47 7.95 6.28
N LYS A 99 -9.83 9.11 5.74
CA LYS A 99 -10.64 9.21 4.52
C LYS A 99 -9.81 8.80 3.31
N GLU A 100 -10.32 7.82 2.56
CA GLU A 100 -9.84 7.38 1.24
C GLU A 100 -10.40 8.25 0.11
#